data_AF-A0A533SR18-F1
#
_entry.id   AF-A0A533SR18-F1
#
_cell.length_a   1.000
_cell.length_b   1.000
_cell.length_c   1.000
_cell.angle_alpha   90.00
_cell.angle_beta   90.00
_cell.angle_gamma   90.00
#
_symmetry.space_group_name_H-M   'P 1'
#
loop_
_entity.id
_entity.type
_entity.pdbx_description
1 polymer ?
#
loop_
_entity_poly.entity_id
_entity_poly.type
_entity_poly.pdbx_seq_one_letter_code
_entity_poly.pdbx_strand_id
1 'polypeptide(L)'
;MSKIILSGVIRGAHEVYARVEKKVNAAIAKFGADKEVKLPNTGYYLPVIYGILGMKVEKLGDMLPVLAKCKELLPPQVADALWVPYLGHGLDAGMQTLFCFDMEEALKYLEDPIPYVLGEDPTEDNLWLGAADDIIMRKRGVEFVDGSAPGFAAIVGAAPNKEIAAAMAKELQEKSIYVFMAGSHNGTSFAEQLREAGVQVGWNTRLVSFGKDTSAAIHAVGFATR
;
A
#
# COMPACT_ATOMS: atom_id res chain seq x y z
N MET A 1 -25.38 4.74 -7.19
CA MET A 1 -23.92 4.98 -7.07
C MET A 1 -23.46 5.85 -8.23
N SER A 2 -22.48 6.74 -8.06
CA SER A 2 -22.07 7.70 -9.11
C SER A 2 -21.36 7.02 -10.29
N LYS A 3 -21.80 7.30 -11.53
CA LYS A 3 -21.13 6.83 -12.76
C LYS A 3 -19.69 7.29 -12.81
N ILE A 4 -19.47 8.58 -12.54
CA ILE A 4 -18.15 9.21 -12.62
C ILE A 4 -17.14 8.50 -11.71
N ILE A 5 -17.57 8.18 -10.47
CA ILE A 5 -16.71 7.49 -9.51
C ILE A 5 -16.44 6.05 -9.94
N LEU A 6 -17.46 5.26 -10.28
CA LEU A 6 -17.26 3.87 -10.69
C LEU A 6 -16.45 3.73 -11.98
N SER A 7 -16.70 4.58 -12.97
CA SER A 7 -15.91 4.64 -14.19
C SER A 7 -14.44 4.97 -13.89
N GLY A 8 -14.18 5.90 -12.95
CA GLY A 8 -12.83 6.24 -12.51
C GLY A 8 -12.12 5.08 -11.82
N VAL A 9 -12.80 4.41 -10.87
CA VAL A 9 -12.28 3.25 -10.14
C VAL A 9 -11.95 2.10 -11.11
N ILE A 10 -12.88 1.73 -11.98
CA ILE A 10 -12.70 0.62 -12.92
C ILE A 10 -11.58 0.94 -13.91
N ARG A 11 -11.53 2.17 -14.46
CA ARG A 11 -10.42 2.58 -15.33
C ARG A 11 -9.06 2.47 -14.62
N GLY A 12 -8.97 2.98 -13.39
CA GLY A 12 -7.73 2.88 -12.59
C GLY A 12 -7.31 1.44 -12.32
N ALA A 13 -8.26 0.55 -12.02
CA ALA A 13 -8.02 -0.88 -11.82
C ALA A 13 -7.44 -1.55 -13.07
N HIS A 14 -7.97 -1.25 -14.26
CA HIS A 14 -7.42 -1.73 -15.55
C HIS A 14 -5.99 -1.24 -15.77
N GLU A 15 -5.71 0.04 -15.50
CA GLU A 15 -4.36 0.62 -15.64
C GLU A 15 -3.35 -0.02 -14.67
N VAL A 16 -3.75 -0.22 -13.41
CA VAL A 16 -2.92 -0.88 -12.40
C VAL A 16 -2.66 -2.33 -12.79
N TYR A 17 -3.69 -3.07 -13.21
CA TYR A 17 -3.54 -4.46 -13.66
C TYR A 17 -2.49 -4.57 -14.78
N ALA A 18 -2.65 -3.78 -15.85
CA ALA A 18 -1.76 -3.80 -16.99
C ALA A 18 -0.30 -3.43 -16.60
N ARG A 19 -0.14 -2.45 -15.71
CA ARG A 19 1.18 -2.07 -15.18
C ARG A 19 1.83 -3.21 -14.40
N VAL A 20 1.10 -3.81 -13.47
CA VAL A 20 1.64 -4.83 -12.56
C VAL A 20 1.88 -6.15 -13.28
N GLU A 21 0.97 -6.57 -14.17
CA GLU A 21 1.17 -7.75 -15.04
C GLU A 21 2.49 -7.61 -15.82
N LYS A 22 2.75 -6.44 -16.41
CA LYS A 22 4.01 -6.17 -17.11
C LYS A 22 5.23 -6.25 -16.18
N LYS A 23 5.15 -5.67 -14.97
CA LYS A 23 6.24 -5.71 -13.98
C LYS A 23 6.55 -7.13 -13.50
N VAL A 24 5.53 -7.93 -13.18
CA VAL A 24 5.68 -9.33 -12.76
C VAL A 24 6.31 -10.16 -13.87
N ASN A 25 5.79 -10.06 -15.11
CA ASN A 25 6.34 -10.80 -16.24
C ASN A 25 7.80 -10.40 -16.54
N ALA A 26 8.13 -9.10 -16.44
CA ALA A 26 9.51 -8.63 -16.59
C ALA A 26 10.43 -9.14 -15.49
N ALA A 27 9.97 -9.19 -14.24
CA ALA A 27 10.72 -9.73 -13.11
C ALA A 27 10.97 -11.24 -13.30
N ILE A 28 9.97 -12.01 -13.73
CA ILE A 28 10.11 -13.44 -14.04
C ILE A 28 11.11 -13.63 -15.18
N ALA A 29 11.04 -12.83 -16.25
CA ALA A 29 11.98 -12.92 -17.36
C ALA A 29 13.43 -12.60 -16.94
N LYS A 30 13.60 -11.65 -16.00
CA LYS A 30 14.92 -11.22 -15.52
C LYS A 30 15.53 -12.18 -14.51
N PHE A 31 14.75 -12.66 -13.54
CA PHE A 31 15.24 -13.39 -12.38
C PHE A 31 14.88 -14.87 -12.36
N GLY A 32 13.98 -15.31 -13.24
CA GLY A 32 13.42 -16.66 -13.25
C GLY A 32 12.22 -16.82 -12.30
N ALA A 33 11.34 -17.76 -12.62
CA ALA A 33 10.12 -18.01 -11.85
C ALA A 33 10.39 -18.52 -10.42
N ASP A 34 11.53 -19.20 -10.19
CA ASP A 34 11.92 -19.75 -8.89
C ASP A 34 12.65 -18.76 -7.98
N LYS A 35 12.84 -17.51 -8.41
CA LYS A 35 13.39 -16.47 -7.56
C LYS A 35 12.44 -16.20 -6.38
N GLU A 36 12.97 -16.34 -5.16
CA GLU A 36 12.26 -16.00 -3.92
C GLU A 36 11.85 -14.53 -3.91
N VAL A 37 10.62 -14.26 -3.47
CA VAL A 37 10.07 -12.92 -3.26
C VAL A 37 9.42 -12.87 -1.88
N LYS A 38 9.84 -11.92 -1.04
CA LYS A 38 9.37 -11.81 0.34
C LYS A 38 9.42 -10.38 0.85
N LEU A 39 8.50 -10.07 1.75
CA LEU A 39 8.56 -8.88 2.60
C LEU A 39 9.50 -9.13 3.79
N PRO A 40 10.05 -8.06 4.41
CA PRO A 40 10.98 -8.17 5.51
C PRO A 40 10.34 -8.87 6.73
N ASN A 41 10.98 -9.96 7.17
CA ASN A 41 10.71 -10.65 8.44
C ASN A 41 9.20 -10.82 8.73
N THR A 42 8.50 -11.50 7.81
CA THR A 42 7.08 -11.85 7.98
C THR A 42 6.80 -13.33 7.72
N GLY A 43 5.96 -13.94 8.56
CA GLY A 43 5.43 -15.30 8.36
C GLY A 43 4.20 -15.38 7.45
N TYR A 44 3.73 -14.23 6.94
CA TYR A 44 2.44 -14.09 6.25
C TYR A 44 2.56 -13.90 4.73
N TYR A 45 3.70 -14.26 4.12
CA TYR A 45 3.94 -14.15 2.68
C TYR A 45 3.69 -12.72 2.17
N LEU A 46 2.75 -12.54 1.23
CA LEU A 46 2.16 -11.26 0.87
C LEU A 46 0.83 -11.11 1.65
N PRO A 47 0.77 -10.27 2.70
CA PRO A 47 -0.28 -10.36 3.72
C PRO A 47 -1.69 -10.15 3.21
N VAL A 48 -1.91 -9.27 2.22
CA VAL A 48 -3.25 -8.97 1.72
C VAL A 48 -3.74 -10.09 0.82
N ILE A 49 -2.88 -10.59 -0.07
CA ILE A 49 -3.18 -11.75 -0.91
C ILE A 49 -3.44 -12.98 -0.04
N TYR A 50 -2.57 -13.25 0.93
CA TYR A 50 -2.69 -14.41 1.79
C TYR A 50 -3.93 -14.32 2.70
N GLY A 51 -4.19 -13.16 3.31
CA GLY A 51 -5.33 -12.96 4.20
C GLY A 51 -6.69 -13.08 3.51
N ILE A 52 -6.79 -12.68 2.24
CA ILE A 52 -8.07 -12.71 1.50
C ILE A 52 -8.24 -13.97 0.66
N LEU A 53 -7.19 -14.44 -0.02
CA LEU A 53 -7.26 -15.57 -0.96
C LEU A 53 -6.69 -16.87 -0.40
N GLY A 54 -5.92 -16.83 0.69
CA GLY A 54 -5.17 -17.99 1.19
C GLY A 54 -4.02 -18.43 0.29
N MET A 55 -3.68 -17.66 -0.75
CA MET A 55 -2.61 -17.97 -1.69
C MET A 55 -1.27 -17.58 -1.10
N LYS A 56 -0.36 -18.54 -1.03
CA LYS A 56 1.02 -18.33 -0.56
C LYS A 56 1.88 -17.93 -1.75
N VAL A 57 2.49 -16.75 -1.66
CA VAL A 57 3.42 -16.24 -2.67
C VAL A 57 4.81 -16.27 -2.06
N GLU A 58 5.63 -17.24 -2.48
CA GLU A 58 7.00 -17.44 -1.98
C GLU A 58 8.04 -17.11 -3.05
N LYS A 59 7.66 -17.29 -4.32
CA LYS A 59 8.49 -17.02 -5.49
C LYS A 59 7.73 -16.27 -6.57
N LEU A 60 8.46 -15.68 -7.52
CA LEU A 60 7.88 -14.89 -8.61
C LEU A 60 6.84 -15.67 -9.42
N GLY A 61 7.03 -16.97 -9.64
CA GLY A 61 6.07 -17.82 -10.35
C GLY A 61 4.69 -17.91 -9.67
N ASP A 62 4.63 -17.76 -8.35
CA ASP A 62 3.38 -17.85 -7.58
C ASP A 62 2.49 -16.60 -7.78
N MET A 63 3.04 -15.53 -8.33
CA MET A 63 2.28 -14.33 -8.71
C MET A 63 1.41 -14.56 -9.95
N LEU A 64 1.71 -15.55 -10.81
CA LEU A 64 0.93 -15.81 -12.02
C LEU A 64 -0.51 -16.27 -11.73
N PRO A 65 -0.76 -17.22 -10.81
CA PRO A 65 -2.12 -17.53 -10.35
C PRO A 65 -2.85 -16.33 -9.75
N VAL A 66 -2.14 -15.45 -9.01
CA VAL A 66 -2.74 -14.24 -8.44
C VAL A 66 -3.15 -13.26 -9.54
N LEU A 67 -2.31 -13.06 -10.57
CA LEU A 67 -2.66 -12.25 -11.74
C LEU A 67 -3.87 -12.81 -12.51
N ALA A 68 -3.99 -14.13 -12.62
CA ALA A 68 -5.19 -14.75 -13.18
C ALA A 68 -6.43 -14.39 -12.36
N LYS A 69 -6.34 -14.45 -11.02
CA LYS A 69 -7.43 -14.05 -10.14
C LYS A 69 -7.79 -12.57 -10.23
N CYS A 70 -6.78 -11.71 -10.31
CA CYS A 70 -6.97 -10.28 -10.56
C CYS A 70 -7.74 -10.04 -11.87
N LYS A 71 -7.43 -10.80 -12.92
CA LYS A 71 -8.14 -10.67 -14.21
C LYS A 71 -9.61 -11.06 -14.13
N GLU A 72 -9.94 -12.10 -13.35
CA GLU A 72 -11.33 -12.52 -13.11
C GLU A 72 -12.13 -11.46 -12.36
N LEU A 73 -11.51 -10.77 -11.40
CA LEU A 73 -12.14 -9.72 -10.60
C LEU A 73 -12.27 -8.39 -11.35
N LEU A 74 -11.59 -8.23 -12.49
CA LEU A 74 -11.55 -6.97 -13.21
C LEU A 74 -12.86 -6.76 -13.99
N PRO A 75 -13.71 -5.80 -13.62
CA PRO A 75 -14.99 -5.62 -14.28
C PRO A 75 -14.82 -5.04 -15.69
N PRO A 76 -15.82 -5.23 -16.59
CA PRO A 76 -15.83 -4.51 -17.86
C PRO A 76 -15.93 -3.00 -17.63
N GLN A 77 -15.43 -2.23 -18.61
CA GLN A 77 -15.58 -0.77 -18.60
C GLN A 77 -17.06 -0.38 -18.53
N VAL A 78 -17.36 0.68 -17.77
CA VAL A 78 -18.74 1.15 -17.60
C VAL A 78 -19.25 1.73 -18.93
N ALA A 79 -20.38 1.22 -19.42
CA ALA A 79 -21.00 1.68 -20.66
C ALA A 79 -21.45 3.16 -20.59
N ASP A 80 -21.45 3.82 -21.74
CA ASP A 80 -21.81 5.24 -21.82
C ASP A 80 -23.31 5.50 -21.61
N ALA A 81 -24.17 4.65 -22.19
CA ALA A 81 -25.62 4.72 -22.09
C ALA A 81 -26.18 3.45 -21.42
N LEU A 82 -27.32 3.58 -20.73
CA LEU A 82 -28.03 2.47 -20.05
C LEU A 82 -27.12 1.65 -19.10
N TRP A 83 -26.39 2.36 -18.24
CA TRP A 83 -25.49 1.78 -17.25
C TRP A 83 -26.25 1.41 -15.96
N VAL A 84 -25.83 0.32 -15.33
CA VAL A 84 -26.34 -0.09 -14.01
C VAL A 84 -25.20 0.06 -13.00
N PRO A 85 -25.23 1.06 -12.10
CA PRO A 85 -24.22 1.21 -11.06
C PRO A 85 -24.23 -0.01 -10.13
N TYR A 86 -23.36 -0.99 -10.37
CA TYR A 86 -23.19 -2.10 -9.47
C TYR A 86 -22.02 -1.84 -8.52
N LEU A 87 -22.35 -1.66 -7.24
CA LEU A 87 -21.35 -1.49 -6.18
C LEU A 87 -20.35 -2.65 -6.15
N GLY A 88 -20.81 -3.88 -6.41
CA GLY A 88 -19.95 -5.06 -6.43
C GLY A 88 -18.78 -4.93 -7.41
N HIS A 89 -19.02 -4.43 -8.64
CA HIS A 89 -17.93 -4.21 -9.59
C HIS A 89 -16.90 -3.21 -9.08
N GLY A 90 -17.34 -2.13 -8.42
CA GLY A 90 -16.43 -1.17 -7.81
C GLY A 90 -15.58 -1.79 -6.71
N LEU A 91 -16.18 -2.66 -5.88
CA LEU A 91 -15.49 -3.38 -4.81
C LEU A 91 -14.52 -4.43 -5.36
N ASP A 92 -14.92 -5.19 -6.39
CA ASP A 92 -14.06 -6.19 -7.05
C ASP A 92 -12.85 -5.53 -7.70
N ALA A 93 -13.05 -4.41 -8.40
CA ALA A 93 -11.97 -3.58 -8.96
C ALA A 93 -11.01 -3.07 -7.87
N GLY A 94 -11.56 -2.64 -6.73
CA GLY A 94 -10.76 -2.23 -5.57
C GLY A 94 -9.93 -3.38 -5.01
N MET A 95 -10.54 -4.55 -4.79
CA MET A 95 -9.87 -5.75 -4.28
C MET A 95 -8.75 -6.22 -5.22
N GLN A 96 -9.03 -6.25 -6.53
CA GLN A 96 -8.05 -6.54 -7.56
C GLN A 96 -6.85 -5.59 -7.50
N THR A 97 -7.10 -4.29 -7.29
CA THR A 97 -6.07 -3.26 -7.17
C THR A 97 -5.18 -3.52 -5.94
N LEU A 98 -5.77 -3.91 -4.81
CA LEU A 98 -5.02 -4.25 -3.59
C LEU A 98 -4.04 -5.41 -3.84
N PHE A 99 -4.49 -6.49 -4.47
CA PHE A 99 -3.62 -7.63 -4.81
C PHE A 99 -2.48 -7.22 -5.75
N CYS A 100 -2.77 -6.36 -6.73
CA CYS A 100 -1.74 -5.84 -7.63
C CYS A 100 -0.70 -4.99 -6.89
N PHE A 101 -1.13 -4.14 -5.95
CA PHE A 101 -0.20 -3.35 -5.15
C PHE A 101 0.63 -4.20 -4.19
N ASP A 102 0.06 -5.28 -3.63
CA ASP A 102 0.79 -6.22 -2.77
C ASP A 102 1.94 -6.89 -3.54
N MET A 103 1.67 -7.36 -4.77
CA MET A 103 2.70 -7.87 -5.67
C MET A 103 3.71 -6.79 -6.08
N GLU A 104 3.24 -5.60 -6.48
CA GLU A 104 4.11 -4.53 -6.95
C GLU A 104 5.09 -4.03 -5.87
N GLU A 105 4.63 -3.93 -4.62
CA GLU A 105 5.48 -3.58 -3.49
C GLU A 105 6.46 -4.71 -3.16
N ALA A 106 6.05 -5.97 -3.26
CA ALA A 106 6.96 -7.11 -3.07
C ALA A 106 8.10 -7.11 -4.11
N LEU A 107 7.81 -6.76 -5.36
CA LEU A 107 8.83 -6.66 -6.41
C LEU A 107 9.92 -5.62 -6.10
N LYS A 108 9.59 -4.53 -5.38
CA LYS A 108 10.58 -3.50 -5.00
C LYS A 108 11.65 -4.02 -4.05
N TYR A 109 11.37 -5.07 -3.27
CA TYR A 109 12.38 -5.72 -2.41
C TYR A 109 13.38 -6.56 -3.19
N LEU A 110 13.19 -6.73 -4.50
CA LEU A 110 14.16 -7.35 -5.40
C LEU A 110 15.12 -6.33 -6.04
N GLU A 111 14.89 -5.04 -5.82
CA GLU A 111 15.76 -3.97 -6.31
C GLU A 111 17.03 -3.86 -5.46
N ASP A 112 18.10 -3.38 -6.09
CA ASP A 112 19.39 -3.14 -5.45
C ASP A 112 19.88 -1.72 -5.81
N PRO A 113 19.91 -0.76 -4.87
CA PRO A 113 19.49 -0.91 -3.46
C PRO A 113 17.96 -1.02 -3.30
N ILE A 114 17.50 -1.66 -2.24
CA ILE A 114 16.08 -1.66 -1.84
C ILE A 114 15.66 -0.21 -1.55
N PRO A 115 14.48 0.25 -2.02
CA PRO A 115 14.07 1.64 -1.87
C PRO A 115 13.60 2.02 -0.45
N TYR A 116 13.63 1.09 0.50
CA TYR A 116 13.06 1.22 1.85
C TYR A 116 14.10 1.04 2.96
N VAL A 117 13.91 1.76 4.05
CA VAL A 117 14.63 1.60 5.32
C VAL A 117 13.96 0.49 6.11
N LEU A 118 14.69 -0.60 6.35
CA LEU A 118 14.21 -1.71 7.16
C LEU A 118 14.40 -1.37 8.66
N GLY A 119 13.45 -0.63 9.23
CA GLY A 119 13.54 -0.20 10.63
C GLY A 119 12.30 0.54 11.15
N GLU A 120 12.38 1.03 12.39
CA GLU A 120 11.30 1.78 13.02
C GLU A 120 11.31 3.28 12.65
N ASP A 121 12.47 3.84 12.33
CA ASP A 121 12.63 5.25 12.04
C ASP A 121 13.35 5.46 10.70
N PRO A 122 12.96 6.49 9.93
CA PRO A 122 13.65 6.81 8.69
C PRO A 122 15.07 7.32 8.96
N THR A 123 15.87 7.32 7.90
CA THR A 123 17.24 7.88 7.92
C THR A 123 17.24 9.30 7.37
N GLU A 124 18.35 10.02 7.51
CA GLU A 124 18.51 11.34 6.90
C GLU A 124 18.31 11.29 5.38
N ASP A 125 18.81 10.23 4.73
CA ASP A 125 18.81 10.07 3.28
C ASP A 125 17.54 9.39 2.74
N ASN A 126 16.87 8.56 3.54
CA ASN A 126 15.69 7.81 3.11
C ASN A 126 14.55 7.87 4.12
N LEU A 127 13.43 8.42 3.66
CA LEU A 127 12.20 8.64 4.42
C LEU A 127 11.29 7.40 4.49
N TRP A 128 11.46 6.44 3.59
CA TRP A 128 10.45 5.42 3.31
C TRP A 128 10.74 4.13 4.06
N LEU A 129 9.80 3.68 4.88
CA LEU A 129 9.93 2.52 5.75
C LEU A 129 9.46 1.21 5.10
N GLY A 130 8.65 1.29 4.03
CA GLY A 130 8.13 0.10 3.37
C GLY A 130 7.23 -0.74 4.28
N ALA A 131 7.36 -2.06 4.20
CA ALA A 131 6.54 -3.02 4.90
C ALA A 131 7.01 -3.15 6.35
N ALA A 132 6.06 -3.08 7.29
CA ALA A 132 6.33 -3.39 8.69
C ALA A 132 6.62 -4.88 8.87
N ASP A 133 7.69 -5.20 9.58
CA ASP A 133 7.99 -6.57 9.97
C ASP A 133 7.09 -7.05 11.13
N ASP A 134 7.07 -8.36 11.38
CA ASP A 134 6.19 -8.96 12.38
C ASP A 134 6.57 -8.57 13.83
N ILE A 135 7.79 -8.06 14.06
CA ILE A 135 8.21 -7.58 15.39
C ILE A 135 7.56 -6.23 15.67
N ILE A 136 7.67 -5.29 14.72
CA ILE A 136 7.02 -3.98 14.77
C ILE A 136 5.51 -4.17 14.90
N MET A 137 4.92 -5.03 14.08
CA MET A 137 3.48 -5.31 14.14
C MET A 137 3.03 -5.78 15.53
N ARG A 138 3.73 -6.74 16.14
CA ARG A 138 3.38 -7.23 17.48
C ARG A 138 3.55 -6.16 18.54
N LYS A 139 4.63 -5.36 18.45
CA LYS A 139 4.89 -4.26 19.39
C LYS A 139 3.80 -3.20 19.33
N ARG A 140 3.35 -2.81 18.12
CA ARG A 140 2.35 -1.76 17.93
C ARG A 140 0.91 -2.26 18.04
N GLY A 141 0.66 -3.52 17.73
CA GLY A 141 -0.67 -4.15 17.79
C GLY A 141 -1.27 -4.16 19.19
N VAL A 142 -0.44 -4.28 20.24
CA VAL A 142 -0.90 -4.20 21.64
C VAL A 142 -1.58 -2.86 21.93
N GLU A 143 -1.08 -1.77 21.36
CA GLU A 143 -1.64 -0.42 21.55
C GLU A 143 -3.09 -0.31 21.02
N PHE A 144 -3.44 -1.09 19.98
CA PHE A 144 -4.80 -1.12 19.43
C PHE A 144 -5.74 -1.99 20.27
N VAL A 145 -5.21 -3.03 20.92
CA VAL A 145 -6.00 -3.93 21.77
C VAL A 145 -6.31 -3.29 23.12
N ASP A 146 -5.34 -2.59 23.72
CA ASP A 146 -5.53 -1.89 24.99
C ASP A 146 -6.19 -0.51 24.85
N GLY A 147 -6.38 -0.05 23.62
CA GLY A 147 -7.04 1.22 23.29
C GLY A 147 -6.17 2.46 23.46
N SER A 148 -4.88 2.31 23.75
CA SER A 148 -3.91 3.42 23.78
C SER A 148 -3.68 4.04 22.40
N ALA A 149 -3.95 3.29 21.34
CA ALA A 149 -4.12 3.77 19.98
C ALA A 149 -5.55 3.42 19.50
N PRO A 150 -6.47 4.41 19.40
CA PRO A 150 -7.86 4.14 19.06
C PRO A 150 -8.08 3.74 17.59
N GLY A 151 -7.08 3.92 16.73
CA GLY A 151 -7.15 3.61 15.31
C GLY A 151 -6.01 4.23 14.51
N PHE A 152 -6.13 4.17 13.19
CA PHE A 152 -5.19 4.77 12.27
C PHE A 152 -5.90 5.57 11.16
N ALA A 153 -5.20 6.55 10.60
CA ALA A 153 -5.57 7.34 9.44
C ALA A 153 -4.61 7.03 8.29
N ALA A 154 -5.12 6.48 7.19
CA ALA A 154 -4.35 6.29 5.97
C ALA A 154 -4.44 7.54 5.08
N ILE A 155 -3.33 8.25 4.92
CA ILE A 155 -3.21 9.44 4.10
C ILE A 155 -2.47 9.07 2.81
N VAL A 156 -3.12 9.30 1.66
CA VAL A 156 -2.52 9.07 0.35
C VAL A 156 -2.33 10.41 -0.37
N GLY A 157 -1.11 10.69 -0.84
CA GLY A 157 -0.78 11.91 -1.58
C GLY A 157 -0.17 12.99 -0.69
N ALA A 158 -0.63 14.23 -0.83
CA ALA A 158 -0.08 15.39 -0.13
C ALA A 158 -1.19 16.36 0.30
N ALA A 159 -0.95 17.12 1.37
CA ALA A 159 -1.80 18.25 1.75
C ALA A 159 -1.55 19.45 0.82
N PRO A 160 -2.39 20.49 0.83
CA PRO A 160 -2.18 21.69 0.01
C PRO A 160 -0.84 22.39 0.29
N ASN A 161 -0.35 22.37 1.53
CA ASN A 161 0.96 22.88 1.94
C ASN A 161 1.45 22.17 3.22
N LYS A 162 2.70 22.45 3.61
CA LYS A 162 3.36 21.80 4.76
C LYS A 162 2.79 22.22 6.11
N GLU A 163 2.32 23.47 6.23
CA GLU A 163 1.72 23.98 7.46
C GLU A 163 0.42 23.23 7.79
N ILE A 164 -0.41 22.97 6.77
CA ILE A 164 -1.62 22.16 6.90
C ILE A 164 -1.26 20.71 7.20
N ALA A 165 -0.27 20.13 6.52
CA ALA A 165 0.17 18.76 6.80
C ALA A 165 0.61 18.61 8.27
N ALA A 166 1.44 19.52 8.78
CA ALA A 166 1.90 19.52 10.16
C ALA A 166 0.76 19.71 11.16
N ALA A 167 -0.20 20.61 10.87
CA ALA A 167 -1.37 20.80 11.72
C ALA A 167 -2.24 19.53 11.79
N MET A 168 -2.50 18.89 10.65
CA MET A 168 -3.27 17.63 10.58
C MET A 168 -2.55 16.49 11.33
N ALA A 169 -1.24 16.33 11.12
CA ALA A 169 -0.46 15.31 11.81
C ALA A 169 -0.47 15.52 13.32
N LYS A 170 -0.29 16.76 13.78
CA LYS A 170 -0.35 17.11 15.20
C LYS A 170 -1.71 16.78 15.82
N GLU A 171 -2.80 17.14 15.15
CA GLU A 171 -4.15 16.84 15.65
C GLU A 171 -4.39 15.33 15.78
N LEU A 172 -3.92 14.53 14.82
CA LEU A 172 -4.03 13.07 14.86
C LEU A 172 -3.16 12.47 15.98
N GLN A 173 -1.94 12.98 16.17
CA GLN A 173 -1.04 12.56 17.24
C GLN A 173 -1.60 12.89 18.64
N GLU A 174 -2.19 14.07 18.84
CA GLU A 174 -2.86 14.45 20.10
C GLU A 174 -3.99 13.50 20.46
N LYS A 175 -4.62 12.89 19.46
CA LYS A 175 -5.65 11.84 19.60
C LYS A 175 -5.08 10.42 19.67
N SER A 176 -3.75 10.28 19.72
CA SER A 176 -3.04 8.98 19.72
C SER A 176 -3.33 8.11 18.49
N ILE A 177 -3.71 8.71 17.36
CA ILE A 177 -4.02 7.99 16.12
C ILE A 177 -2.73 7.78 15.32
N TYR A 178 -2.52 6.56 14.83
CA TYR A 178 -1.44 6.30 13.86
C TYR A 178 -1.74 6.94 12.52
N VAL A 179 -0.77 7.59 11.91
CA VAL A 179 -0.88 8.16 10.57
C VAL A 179 -0.01 7.36 9.63
N PHE A 180 -0.64 6.67 8.70
CA PHE A 180 0.00 5.84 7.68
C PHE A 180 0.02 6.59 6.36
N MET A 181 1.20 6.91 5.85
CA MET A 181 1.38 7.82 4.73
C MET A 181 1.94 7.08 3.52
N ALA A 182 1.30 7.25 2.36
CA ALA A 182 1.77 6.71 1.10
C ALA A 182 1.46 7.65 -0.07
N GLY A 183 2.08 7.41 -1.22
CA GLY A 183 1.78 8.14 -2.44
C GLY A 183 2.29 9.59 -2.46
N SER A 184 2.12 10.21 -3.61
CA SER A 184 2.52 11.59 -3.87
C SER A 184 1.47 12.30 -4.73
N HIS A 185 1.40 13.62 -4.59
CA HIS A 185 0.55 14.49 -5.38
C HIS A 185 1.28 15.79 -5.68
N ASN A 186 1.24 16.25 -6.93
CA ASN A 186 1.92 17.47 -7.39
C ASN A 186 3.42 17.55 -7.03
N GLY A 187 4.13 16.43 -7.15
CA GLY A 187 5.59 16.36 -6.95
C GLY A 187 6.05 16.26 -5.49
N THR A 188 5.13 16.25 -4.52
CA THR A 188 5.45 16.07 -3.09
C THR A 188 4.53 15.01 -2.46
N SER A 189 4.76 14.70 -1.19
CA SER A 189 3.99 13.76 -0.39
C SER A 189 3.75 14.34 1.00
N PHE A 190 2.75 13.82 1.71
CA PHE A 190 2.46 14.22 3.07
C PHE A 190 3.68 14.01 3.99
N ALA A 191 4.40 12.89 3.85
CA ALA A 191 5.62 12.63 4.62
C ALA A 191 6.75 13.62 4.32
N GLU A 192 6.98 13.97 3.04
CA GLU A 192 7.98 14.97 2.67
C GLU A 192 7.62 16.36 3.21
N GLN A 193 6.34 16.73 3.18
CA GLN A 193 5.83 17.98 3.77
C GLN A 193 6.07 18.03 5.29
N LEU A 194 5.85 16.93 6.00
CA LEU A 194 6.15 16.86 7.44
C LEU A 194 7.63 17.04 7.73
N ARG A 195 8.51 16.40 6.96
CA ARG A 195 9.96 16.58 7.09
C ARG A 195 10.36 18.05 6.81
N GLU A 196 9.79 18.68 5.79
CA GLU A 196 10.04 20.09 5.48
C GLU A 196 9.54 21.04 6.58
N ALA A 197 8.47 20.66 7.29
CA ALA A 197 7.95 21.40 8.44
C ALA A 197 8.71 21.11 9.75
N GLY A 198 9.75 20.26 9.72
CA GLY A 198 10.52 19.88 10.92
C GLY A 198 9.79 18.91 11.85
N VAL A 199 8.77 18.20 11.34
CA VAL A 199 8.04 17.18 12.10
C VAL A 199 8.74 15.83 11.96
N GLN A 200 9.06 15.21 13.09
CA GLN A 200 9.68 13.89 13.11
C GLN A 200 8.67 12.80 12.72
N VAL A 201 8.99 12.05 11.68
CA VAL A 201 8.25 10.86 11.22
C VAL A 201 8.93 9.57 11.69
N GLY A 202 8.16 8.50 11.81
CA GLY A 202 8.61 7.20 12.28
C GLY A 202 7.52 6.44 13.04
N TRP A 203 7.77 5.17 13.33
CA TRP A 203 6.89 4.34 14.16
C TRP A 203 6.77 4.88 15.59
N ASN A 204 7.85 5.45 16.13
CA ASN A 204 7.87 6.01 17.48
C ASN A 204 7.01 7.27 17.63
N THR A 205 6.87 8.06 16.57
CA THR A 205 6.00 9.24 16.55
C THR A 205 4.60 8.92 16.03
N ARG A 206 4.31 7.65 15.70
CA ARG A 206 3.07 7.18 15.07
C ARG A 206 2.79 7.81 13.70
N LEU A 207 3.79 8.42 13.07
CA LEU A 207 3.70 9.02 11.73
C LEU A 207 4.54 8.19 10.76
N VAL A 208 3.95 7.12 10.21
CA VAL A 208 4.66 6.10 9.44
C VAL A 208 4.62 6.40 7.95
N SER A 209 5.78 6.58 7.33
CA SER A 209 5.95 6.84 5.89
C SER A 209 6.24 5.56 5.12
N PHE A 210 5.22 4.96 4.50
CA PHE A 210 5.37 3.68 3.81
C PHE A 210 6.10 3.79 2.48
N GLY A 211 5.75 4.75 1.62
CA GLY A 211 6.42 4.92 0.34
C GLY A 211 5.85 6.03 -0.53
N LYS A 212 6.65 6.48 -1.50
CA LYS A 212 6.30 7.59 -2.40
C LYS A 212 5.25 7.25 -3.46
N ASP A 213 5.15 5.98 -3.83
CA ASP A 213 4.16 5.49 -4.78
C ASP A 213 2.85 5.14 -4.08
N THR A 214 1.73 5.31 -4.78
CA THR A 214 0.41 4.94 -4.26
C THR A 214 0.30 3.45 -3.92
N SER A 215 1.09 2.59 -4.57
CA SER A 215 1.14 1.15 -4.25
C SER A 215 1.56 0.87 -2.81
N ALA A 216 2.39 1.74 -2.21
CA ALA A 216 2.83 1.59 -0.81
C ALA A 216 1.68 1.74 0.20
N ALA A 217 0.51 2.24 -0.20
CA ALA A 217 -0.69 2.23 0.63
C ALA A 217 -1.12 0.81 1.01
N ILE A 218 -0.68 -0.21 0.26
CA ILE A 218 -0.93 -1.61 0.61
C ILE A 218 -0.33 -1.99 1.95
N HIS A 219 0.77 -1.36 2.40
CA HIS A 219 1.37 -1.67 3.70
C HIS A 219 0.44 -1.29 4.87
N ALA A 220 -0.40 -0.27 4.69
CA ALA A 220 -1.46 0.07 5.66
C ALA A 220 -2.57 -0.98 5.68
N VAL A 221 -2.97 -1.49 4.51
CA VAL A 221 -4.00 -2.54 4.40
C VAL A 221 -3.46 -3.86 4.94
N GLY A 222 -2.21 -4.20 4.62
CA GLY A 222 -1.50 -5.35 5.15
C GLY A 222 -1.28 -5.26 6.66
N PHE A 223 -1.18 -4.06 7.24
CA PHE A 223 -1.22 -3.87 8.68
C PHE A 223 -2.58 -4.27 9.26
N ALA A 224 -3.70 -3.84 8.64
CA ALA A 224 -5.03 -4.18 9.11
C ALA A 224 -5.44 -5.65 8.87
N THR A 225 -4.78 -6.32 7.92
CA THR A 225 -5.07 -7.72 7.56
C THR A 225 -4.40 -8.75 8.49
N ARG A 226 -3.34 -8.32 9.21
CA ARG A 226 -2.54 -9.15 10.13
C ARG A 226 -2.92 -8.87 11.57
#